data_AF-A0A256HGG5-F1
#
_entry.id   AF-A0A256HGG5-F1
#
_cell.length_a   1.000
_cell.length_b   1.000
_cell.length_c   1.000
_cell.angle_alpha   90.00
_cell.angle_beta   90.00
_cell.angle_gamma   90.00
#
_symmetry.space_group_name_H-M   'P 1'
#
loop_
_entity.id
_entity.type
_entity.pdbx_description
1 polymer ?
#
loop_
_entity_poly.entity_id
_entity_poly.type
_entity_poly.pdbx_seq_one_letter_code
_entity_poly.pdbx_strand_id
1 'polypeptide(L)'
;MKRLGREELAALLEPRPPSDAFWNRAIDAERAVIGVSPEAVDGESEGEAGERERRNRRRRGESGPDGPLSTGDIVDVGDDSFVVVAVEETAAGGRRYRIDLVEPRADG
;
A
#
# COMPACT_ATOMS: atom_id res chain seq x y z
N MET A 1 -5.12 -11.27 1.14
CA MET A 1 -6.27 -10.83 0.34
C MET A 1 -7.39 -10.42 1.28
N LYS A 2 -7.47 -9.13 1.51
CA LYS A 2 -8.55 -8.43 2.20
C LYS A 2 -9.18 -7.44 1.23
N ARG A 3 -10.41 -7.04 1.53
CA ARG A 3 -11.13 -6.00 0.81
C ARG A 3 -11.43 -4.89 1.81
N LEU A 4 -11.09 -3.66 1.46
CA LEU A 4 -11.12 -2.49 2.34
C LEU A 4 -11.95 -1.40 1.68
N GLY A 5 -12.84 -0.77 2.45
CA GLY A 5 -13.45 0.48 2.06
C GLY A 5 -12.46 1.64 2.16
N ARG A 6 -12.77 2.74 1.48
CA ARG A 6 -11.98 3.98 1.54
C ARG A 6 -11.71 4.48 2.97
N GLU A 7 -12.71 4.44 3.85
CA GLU A 7 -12.57 4.90 5.24
C GLU A 7 -11.68 3.97 6.08
N GLU A 8 -11.81 2.66 5.88
CA GLU A 8 -10.97 1.67 6.55
C GLU A 8 -9.51 1.80 6.10
N LEU A 9 -9.29 2.04 4.80
CA LEU A 9 -7.97 2.32 4.28
C LEU A 9 -7.41 3.63 4.86
N ALA A 10 -8.24 4.67 4.98
CA ALA A 10 -7.80 5.94 5.54
C ALA A 10 -7.36 5.79 7.00
N ALA A 11 -8.12 5.05 7.82
CA ALA A 11 -7.75 4.71 9.19
C ALA A 11 -6.45 3.90 9.27
N LEU A 12 -6.27 2.96 8.34
CA LEU A 12 -5.08 2.12 8.29
C LEU A 12 -3.81 2.88 7.86
N LEU A 13 -3.98 3.95 7.08
CA LEU A 13 -2.89 4.77 6.54
C LEU A 13 -2.71 6.10 7.29
N GLU A 14 -3.27 6.23 8.50
CA GLU A 14 -2.97 7.37 9.35
C GLU A 14 -1.45 7.45 9.63
N PRO A 15 -0.88 8.67 9.66
CA PRO A 15 -1.55 9.98 9.67
C PRO A 15 -1.80 10.59 8.27
N ARG A 16 -1.45 9.91 7.17
CA ARG A 16 -1.48 10.48 5.82
C ARG A 16 -2.32 9.62 4.86
N PRO A 17 -3.65 9.62 5.02
CA PRO A 17 -4.52 8.91 4.11
C PRO A 17 -4.52 9.54 2.70
N PRO A 18 -4.81 8.75 1.64
CA PRO A 18 -4.96 9.29 0.30
C PRO A 18 -6.14 10.27 0.20
N SER A 19 -5.92 11.41 -0.46
CA SER A 19 -6.95 12.46 -0.61
C SER A 19 -7.95 12.15 -1.72
N ASP A 20 -9.09 12.86 -1.74
CA ASP A 20 -10.06 12.79 -2.84
C ASP A 20 -9.41 13.09 -4.20
N ALA A 21 -8.53 14.09 -4.25
CA ALA A 21 -7.83 14.47 -5.47
C ALA A 21 -6.89 13.36 -5.98
N PHE A 22 -6.33 12.56 -5.07
CA PHE A 22 -5.57 11.38 -5.43
C PHE A 22 -6.48 10.34 -6.08
N TRP A 23 -7.63 10.02 -5.47
CA TRP A 23 -8.55 9.01 -5.99
C TRP A 23 -9.14 9.39 -7.35
N ASN A 24 -9.55 10.64 -7.54
CA ASN A 24 -10.02 11.11 -8.83
C ASN A 24 -8.97 10.93 -9.94
N ARG A 25 -7.69 11.16 -9.63
CA ARG A 25 -6.59 10.90 -10.59
C ARG A 25 -6.31 9.42 -10.77
N ALA A 26 -6.46 8.62 -9.72
CA ALA A 26 -6.27 7.18 -9.80
C ALA A 26 -7.32 6.53 -10.72
N ILE A 27 -8.58 6.99 -10.64
CA ILE A 27 -9.68 6.56 -11.50
C ILE A 27 -9.42 6.99 -12.95
N ASP A 28 -9.11 8.26 -13.18
CA ASP A 28 -8.81 8.79 -14.53
C ASP A 28 -7.62 8.09 -15.22
N ALA A 29 -6.59 7.72 -14.45
CA ALA A 29 -5.42 7.01 -14.96
C ALA A 29 -5.55 5.47 -14.92
N GLU A 30 -6.64 4.95 -14.36
CA GLU A 30 -6.90 3.53 -14.07
C GLU A 30 -5.81 2.84 -13.22
N ARG A 31 -4.94 3.64 -12.57
CA ARG A 31 -3.79 3.18 -11.80
C ARG A 31 -3.27 4.27 -10.87
N ALA A 32 -2.67 3.87 -9.75
CA ALA A 32 -1.97 4.80 -8.87
C ALA A 32 -0.90 4.11 -8.02
N VAL A 33 -0.18 4.93 -7.23
CA VAL A 33 0.78 4.46 -6.24
C VAL A 33 0.48 5.12 -4.90
N ILE A 34 0.22 4.32 -3.87
CA ILE A 34 0.08 4.76 -2.48
C ILE A 34 1.44 4.60 -1.80
N GLY A 35 2.01 5.70 -1.32
CA GLY A 35 3.24 5.68 -0.52
C GLY A 35 2.91 5.79 0.97
N VAL A 36 3.52 4.94 1.79
CA VAL A 36 3.40 5.01 3.25
C VAL A 36 4.78 5.12 3.88
N SER A 37 4.82 5.87 4.98
CA SER A 37 6.01 6.02 5.82
C SER A 37 6.37 4.70 6.50
N PRO A 38 7.62 4.56 6.99
CA PRO A 38 8.03 3.39 7.79
C PRO A 38 7.19 3.20 9.06
N GLU A 39 6.67 4.30 9.63
CA GLU A 39 5.82 4.31 10.84
C GLU A 39 4.49 3.56 10.67
N ALA A 40 4.00 3.44 9.43
CA ALA A 40 2.78 2.71 9.12
C ALA A 40 3.03 1.20 8.88
N VAL A 41 4.29 0.76 8.81
CA VAL A 41 4.66 -0.62 8.52
C VAL A 41 4.81 -1.39 9.83
N ASP A 42 3.73 -2.01 10.28
CA ASP A 42 3.74 -2.88 11.45
C ASP A 42 4.74 -4.04 11.30
N GLY A 43 5.43 -4.38 12.39
CA GLY A 43 6.40 -5.46 12.44
C GLY A 43 7.85 -5.05 12.18
N GLU A 44 8.13 -3.76 11.95
CA GLU A 44 9.49 -3.23 11.95
C GLU A 44 9.71 -2.33 13.17
N SER A 45 10.77 -2.59 13.94
CA SER A 45 11.12 -1.69 15.06
C SER A 45 11.45 -0.29 14.52
N GLU A 46 11.11 0.75 15.27
CA GLU A 46 11.53 2.12 14.95
C GLU A 46 12.97 2.41 15.42
N GLY A 47 13.57 3.48 14.90
CA GLY A 47 14.91 3.94 15.28
C GLY A 47 16.06 3.04 14.82
N GLU A 48 17.23 3.20 15.44
CA GLU A 48 18.47 2.53 15.00
C GLU A 48 18.38 1.00 15.00
N ALA A 49 17.65 0.42 15.94
CA ALA A 49 17.46 -1.03 16.02
C ALA A 49 16.71 -1.54 14.77
N GLY A 50 15.65 -0.85 14.38
CA GLY A 50 14.91 -1.09 13.15
C GLY A 50 15.72 -0.93 11.88
N GLU A 51 16.51 0.14 11.80
CA GLU A 51 17.40 0.36 10.64
C GLU A 51 18.45 -0.74 10.52
N ARG A 52 19.02 -1.19 11.64
CA ARG A 52 19.99 -2.30 11.66
C ARG A 52 19.35 -3.60 11.20
N GLU A 53 18.14 -3.89 11.67
CA GLU A 53 17.40 -5.10 11.27
C GLU A 53 17.11 -5.09 9.76
N ARG A 54 16.53 -3.99 9.24
CA ARG A 54 16.29 -3.77 7.81
C ARG A 54 17.55 -3.94 6.97
N ARG A 55 18.65 -3.32 7.39
CA ARG A 55 19.94 -3.43 6.70
C ARG A 55 20.46 -4.86 6.67
N ASN A 56 20.35 -5.59 7.78
CA ASN A 56 20.79 -6.98 7.85
C ASN A 56 19.92 -7.89 6.96
N ARG A 57 18.60 -7.68 6.96
CA ARG A 57 17.65 -8.39 6.11
C ARG A 57 17.94 -8.18 4.63
N ARG A 58 18.12 -6.93 4.20
CA ARG A 58 18.52 -6.57 2.82
C ARG A 58 19.84 -7.23 2.40
N ARG A 59 20.84 -7.28 3.31
CA ARG A 59 22.10 -8.00 3.04
C ARG A 59 21.94 -9.50 2.82
N ARG A 60 20.89 -10.10 3.39
CA ARG A 60 20.53 -11.51 3.19
C ARG A 60 19.60 -11.74 2.00
N GLY A 61 19.14 -10.68 1.34
CA GLY A 61 18.18 -10.76 0.23
C GLY A 61 16.75 -11.11 0.67
N GLU A 62 16.43 -10.91 1.95
CA GLU A 62 15.11 -11.17 2.51
C GLU A 62 14.21 -9.93 2.35
N SER A 63 12.94 -10.13 1.99
CA SER A 63 11.94 -9.05 1.96
C SER A 63 11.42 -8.76 3.37
N GLY A 64 11.19 -7.48 3.66
CA GLY A 64 10.49 -7.08 4.88
C GLY A 64 8.99 -7.37 4.85
N PRO A 65 8.27 -7.11 5.94
CA PRO A 65 6.81 -7.20 5.95
C PRO A 65 6.20 -6.28 4.90
N ASP A 66 5.09 -6.67 4.28
CA ASP A 66 4.40 -5.83 3.29
C ASP A 66 3.76 -4.58 3.92
N GLY A 67 3.60 -4.58 5.24
CA GLY A 67 2.96 -3.51 6.00
C GLY A 67 1.43 -3.57 5.91
N PRO A 68 0.74 -2.42 5.88
CA PRO A 68 -0.71 -2.35 5.97
C PRO A 68 -1.43 -2.96 4.77
N LEU A 69 -0.80 -3.15 3.63
CA LEU A 69 -1.41 -3.77 2.45
C LEU A 69 -0.49 -4.83 1.85
N SER A 70 -1.07 -5.84 1.23
CA SER A 70 -0.35 -6.86 0.46
C SER A 70 -0.89 -6.95 -0.96
N THR A 71 -0.09 -7.50 -1.88
CA THR A 71 -0.54 -7.79 -3.25
C THR A 71 -1.81 -8.66 -3.23
N GLY A 72 -2.78 -8.29 -4.06
CA GLY A 72 -4.09 -8.91 -4.17
C GLY A 72 -5.15 -8.31 -3.24
N ASP A 73 -4.79 -7.39 -2.33
CA ASP A 73 -5.79 -6.67 -1.54
C ASP A 73 -6.59 -5.70 -2.42
N ILE A 74 -7.88 -5.54 -2.13
CA ILE A 74 -8.80 -4.72 -2.91
C ILE A 74 -9.23 -3.51 -2.08
N VAL A 75 -9.29 -2.34 -2.71
CA VAL A 75 -9.74 -1.08 -2.13
C VAL A 75 -10.97 -0.60 -2.90
N ASP A 76 -12.10 -0.49 -2.22
CA ASP A 76 -13.35 0.04 -2.78
C ASP A 76 -13.44 1.55 -2.57
N VAL A 77 -13.67 2.28 -3.66
CA VAL A 77 -13.70 3.74 -3.73
C VAL A 77 -14.95 4.17 -4.51
N GLY A 78 -16.07 4.35 -3.80
CA GLY A 78 -17.35 4.63 -4.46
C GLY A 78 -17.80 3.42 -5.26
N ASP A 79 -18.04 3.59 -6.55
CA ASP A 79 -18.44 2.53 -7.48
C ASP A 79 -17.24 1.80 -8.11
N ASP A 80 -16.02 2.30 -7.87
CA ASP A 80 -14.77 1.75 -8.40
C ASP A 80 -14.05 0.87 -7.38
N SER A 81 -13.34 -0.14 -7.87
CA SER A 81 -12.49 -1.00 -7.04
C SER A 81 -11.07 -1.02 -7.60
N PHE A 82 -10.07 -0.94 -6.72
CA PHE A 82 -8.65 -1.03 -7.08
C PHE A 82 -8.03 -2.27 -6.45
N VAL A 83 -7.16 -2.97 -7.15
CA VAL A 83 -6.37 -4.09 -6.60
C VAL A 83 -4.92 -3.68 -6.43
N VAL A 84 -4.31 -4.03 -5.30
CA VAL A 84 -2.87 -3.89 -5.08
C VAL A 84 -2.14 -4.92 -5.94
N VAL A 85 -1.41 -4.45 -6.96
CA VAL A 85 -0.69 -5.32 -7.91
C VAL A 85 0.79 -5.48 -7.57
N ALA A 86 1.36 -4.57 -6.79
CA ALA A 86 2.75 -4.67 -6.35
C ALA A 86 2.98 -3.94 -5.02
N VAL A 87 3.94 -4.45 -4.24
CA VAL A 87 4.45 -3.85 -3.01
C VAL A 87 5.96 -3.68 -3.13
N GLU A 88 6.44 -2.45 -2.94
CA GLU A 88 7.87 -2.14 -2.97
C GLU A 88 8.33 -1.51 -1.64
N GLU A 89 9.45 -1.99 -1.11
CA GLU A 89 10.11 -1.38 0.04
C GLU A 89 10.89 -0.11 -0.38
N THR A 90 10.64 0.99 0.31
CA THR A 90 11.41 2.23 0.11
C THR A 90 12.74 2.19 0.86
N ALA A 91 13.70 3.01 0.43
CA ALA A 91 15.00 3.11 1.11
C ALA A 91 14.86 3.43 2.61
N ALA A 92 13.91 4.30 2.96
CA ALA A 92 13.61 4.72 4.33
C ALA A 92 12.89 3.65 5.18
N GLY A 93 12.43 2.54 4.58
CA GLY A 93 11.70 1.47 5.27
C GLY A 93 10.17 1.54 5.13
N GLY A 94 9.63 2.59 4.48
CA GLY A 94 8.22 2.66 4.10
C GLY A 94 7.86 1.73 2.94
N ARG A 95 6.61 1.80 2.48
CA ARG A 95 6.11 0.96 1.38
C ARG A 95 5.49 1.79 0.26
N ARG A 96 5.56 1.27 -0.96
CA ARG A 96 4.83 1.76 -2.12
C ARG A 96 3.93 0.66 -2.64
N TYR A 97 2.64 0.92 -2.65
CA TYR A 97 1.62 0.01 -3.15
C TYR A 97 1.18 0.51 -4.52
N ARG A 98 1.48 -0.27 -5.56
CA ARG A 98 0.92 -0.02 -6.88
C ARG A 98 -0.47 -0.60 -6.92
N ILE A 99 -1.44 0.19 -7.36
CA ILE A 99 -2.82 -0.22 -7.49
C ILE A 99 -3.29 0.00 -8.92
N ASP A 100 -4.06 -0.95 -9.44
CA ASP A 100 -4.69 -0.86 -10.75
C ASP A 100 -6.21 -0.98 -10.58
N LEU A 101 -6.96 -0.28 -11.42
CA LEU A 101 -8.42 -0.34 -11.43
C LEU A 101 -8.85 -1.76 -11.82
N VAL A 102 -9.78 -2.33 -11.06
CA VAL A 102 -10.41 -3.60 -11.39
C VAL A 102 -11.46 -3.32 -12.44
N GLU A 103 -11.24 -3.79 -13.67
CA GLU A 103 -12.26 -3.70 -14.72
C GLU A 103 -13.56 -4.34 -14.20
N PRO A 104 -14.73 -3.68 -14.40
CA PRO A 104 -16.00 -4.33 -14.12
C PRO A 104 -16.02 -5.62 -14.92
N ARG A 105 -16.31 -6.74 -14.25
CA ARG A 105 -16.44 -8.04 -14.91
C ARG A 105 -17.46 -7.84 -16.02
N ALA A 106 -17.01 -7.84 -17.27
CA ALA A 106 -17.91 -7.87 -18.41
C ALA A 106 -18.62 -9.22 -18.32
N ASP A 107 -19.79 -9.23 -17.69
CA ASP A 107 -20.71 -10.36 -17.79
C ASP A 107 -21.10 -10.44 -19.27
N GLY A 108 -20.43 -11.36 -19.98
CA GLY A 108 -20.70 -11.71 -21.38
C GLY A 108 -21.89 -12.62 -21.53
#